data_AF-A0A519NL56-F1
#
_entry.id   AF-A0A519NL56-F1
#
_cell.length_a   1.000
_cell.length_b   1.000
_cell.length_c   1.000
_cell.angle_alpha   90.00
_cell.angle_beta   90.00
_cell.angle_gamma   90.00
#
_symmetry.space_group_name_H-M   'P 1'
#
loop_
_entity.id
_entity.type
_entity.pdbx_description
1 polymer ?
#
loop_
_entity_poly.entity_id
_entity_poly.type
_entity_poly.pdbx_seq_one_letter_code
_entity_poly.pdbx_strand_id
1 'polypeptide(L)' 'MFDISELKEMKLPELQEIAKKAKINKYRGLKKEDLVYQILDHQAANPENIKPLF' A
#
# COMPACT_ATOMS: atom_id res chain seq x y z
N MET A 1 3.89 -6.62 7.42
CA MET A 1 2.98 -6.53 6.27
C MET A 1 1.77 -5.76 6.78
N PHE A 2 1.33 -4.70 6.08
CA PHE A 2 0.07 -4.05 6.46
C PHE A 2 -1.06 -4.95 5.99
N ASP A 3 -1.99 -5.28 6.87
CA ASP A 3 -3.14 -6.09 6.48
C ASP A 3 -4.14 -5.25 5.68
N ILE A 4 -4.82 -5.89 4.73
CA ILE A 4 -5.85 -5.22 3.91
C ILE A 4 -6.93 -4.55 4.76
N SER A 5 -7.22 -5.11 5.93
CA SER A 5 -8.16 -4.55 6.90
C SER A 5 -7.67 -3.22 7.48
N GLU A 6 -6.38 -3.12 7.86
CA GLU A 6 -5.80 -1.87 8.36
C GLU A 6 -5.81 -0.78 7.29
N LEU A 7 -5.43 -1.13 6.05
CA LEU A 7 -5.45 -0.18 4.92
C LEU A 7 -6.88 0.29 4.61
N LYS A 8 -7.88 -0.59 4.73
CA LYS A 8 -9.29 -0.22 4.52
C LYS A 8 -9.84 0.67 5.65
N GLU A 9 -9.39 0.50 6.88
CA GLU A 9 -9.78 1.36 8.01
C GLU A 9 -9.11 2.73 7.97
N MET A 10 -7.88 2.83 7.43
CA MET A 10 -7.14 4.08 7.31
C MET A 10 -7.83 5.15 6.47
N LYS A 11 -7.60 6.42 6.80
CA LYS A 11 -8.12 7.54 6.02
C LYS A 11 -7.35 7.69 4.70
N LEU A 12 -8.01 8.26 3.68
CA LEU A 12 -7.36 8.58 2.40
C LEU A 12 -6.00 9.30 2.56
N PRO A 13 -5.85 10.34 3.39
CA PRO A 13 -4.53 10.96 3.62
C PRO A 13 -3.48 10.03 4.22
N GLU A 14 -3.86 9.07 5.08
CA GLU A 14 -2.91 8.10 5.65
C GLU A 14 -2.45 7.10 4.58
N LEU A 15 -3.37 6.64 3.75
CA LEU A 15 -3.04 5.80 2.60
C LEU A 15 -2.13 6.52 1.61
N GLN A 16 -2.31 7.83 1.42
CA GLN A 16 -1.44 8.64 0.57
C GLN A 16 -0.02 8.74 1.15
N GLU A 17 0.12 8.85 2.47
CA GLU A 17 1.42 8.83 3.14
C GLU A 17 2.10 7.45 3.03
N ILE A 18 1.34 6.36 3.14
CA ILE A 18 1.86 5.01 2.93
C ILE A 18 2.31 4.82 1.49
N ALA A 19 1.51 5.23 0.51
CA ALA A 19 1.87 5.15 -0.90
C ALA A 19 3.12 5.97 -1.22
N LYS A 20 3.27 7.14 -0.59
CA LYS A 20 4.49 7.96 -0.67
C LYS A 20 5.71 7.24 -0.10
N LYS A 21 5.58 6.62 1.09
CA LYS A 21 6.66 5.82 1.71
C LYS A 21 7.02 4.59 0.87
N ALA A 22 6.01 3.96 0.27
CA ALA A 22 6.17 2.84 -0.66
C ALA A 22 6.67 3.28 -2.05
N LYS A 23 6.88 4.59 -2.30
CA LYS A 23 7.30 5.16 -3.58
C LYS A 23 6.36 4.83 -4.76
N ILE A 24 5.07 4.64 -4.47
CA ILE A 24 4.04 4.41 -5.48
C ILE A 24 3.79 5.74 -6.21
N ASN A 25 3.97 5.74 -7.53
CA ASN A 25 3.72 6.92 -8.36
C ASN A 25 2.22 7.10 -8.61
N LYS A 26 1.79 8.33 -8.95
CA LYS A 26 0.39 8.68 -9.28
C LYS A 26 -0.65 8.50 -8.15
N TYR A 27 -0.21 8.19 -6.93
CA TYR A 27 -1.07 7.97 -5.76
C TYR A 27 -2.01 9.14 -5.37
N ARG A 28 -1.65 10.39 -5.71
CA ARG A 28 -2.40 11.60 -5.33
C ARG A 28 -3.78 11.72 -6.00
N GLY A 29 -3.96 11.11 -7.17
CA GLY A 29 -5.23 11.15 -7.93
C GLY A 29 -6.12 9.93 -7.74
N LEU A 30 -5.69 8.97 -6.93
CA LEU A 30 -6.38 7.69 -6.79
C LEU A 30 -7.48 7.78 -5.74
N LYS A 31 -8.57 7.03 -5.99
CA LYS A 31 -9.61 6.80 -4.99
C LYS A 31 -9.05 5.93 -3.86
N LYS A 32 -9.67 6.01 -2.69
CA LYS A 32 -9.27 5.23 -1.51
C LYS A 32 -9.07 3.74 -1.83
N GLU A 33 -10.03 3.13 -2.52
CA GLU A 33 -9.98 1.71 -2.86
C GLU A 33 -8.83 1.39 -3.82
N ASP A 34 -8.65 2.20 -4.87
CA ASP A 34 -7.57 2.04 -5.86
C ASP A 34 -6.19 2.18 -5.19
N LEU A 35 -6.07 3.12 -4.25
CA LEU A 35 -4.86 3.33 -3.47
C LEU A 35 -4.54 2.14 -2.56
N VAL A 36 -5.55 1.52 -1.93
CA VAL A 36 -5.38 0.29 -1.15
C VAL A 36 -4.91 -0.85 -2.05
N TYR A 37 -5.53 -1.05 -3.22
CA TYR A 37 -5.10 -2.08 -4.17
C TYR A 37 -3.69 -1.85 -4.68
N GLN A 38 -3.29 -0.62 -5.01
CA GLN A 38 -1.92 -0.32 -5.43
C GLN A 38 -0.88 -0.58 -4.33
N ILE A 39 -1.21 -0.27 -3.07
CA ILE A 39 -0.31 -0.55 -1.94
C ILE A 39 -0.11 -2.06 -1.79
N LEU A 40 -1.19 -2.84 -1.89
CA LEU A 40 -1.13 -4.30 -1.81
C LEU A 40 -0.36 -4.90 -2.97
N ASP A 41 -0.61 -4.43 -4.20
CA ASP A 41 0.10 -4.87 -5.40
C ASP A 41 1.59 -4.55 -5.30
N HIS A 42 1.94 -3.35 -4.83
CA HIS A 42 3.33 -2.95 -4.62
C HIS A 42 4.04 -3.77 -3.53
N GLN A 43 3.30 -4.20 -2.48
CA GLN A 43 3.81 -5.10 -1.45
C GLN A 43 4.03 -6.51 -2.00
N ALA A 44 3.08 -7.03 -2.78
CA ALA A 44 3.20 -8.33 -3.43
C ALA A 44 4.31 -8.37 -4.49
N ALA A 45 4.49 -7.27 -5.24
CA ALA A 45 5.52 -7.11 -6.26
C ALA A 45 6.92 -6.83 -5.71
N ASN A 46 7.04 -6.40 -4.43
CA ASN A 46 8.32 -6.29 -3.72
C ASN A 46 8.43 -7.31 -2.58
N PRO A 47 8.52 -8.62 -2.91
CA PRO A 47 8.68 -9.67 -1.91
C PRO A 47 10.06 -9.66 -1.23
N GLU A 48 11.01 -8.83 -1.66
CA GLU A 48 12.33 -8.72 -0.98
C GLU A 48 12.23 -8.21 0.47
N ASN A 49 11.13 -7.52 0.82
CA ASN A 49 10.81 -7.13 2.20
C ASN A 49 9.89 -8.13 2.91
N ILE A 50 9.58 -9.24 2.24
CA ILE A 50 8.76 -10.35 2.69
C ILE A 50 9.54 -11.63 2.38
N LYS A 51 10.74 -11.77 2.97
CA LYS A 51 11.31 -13.11 3.13
C LYS A 51 10.53 -13.81 4.24
N PRO A 52 9.66 -14.79 3.98
CA PRO A 52 9.59 -15.88 4.92
C PRO A 52 10.97 -16.54 4.88
N LEU A 53 11.63 -16.52 6.03
CA LEU A 53 12.76 -17.39 6.34
C LEU A 53 12.30 -18.82 6.02
N PHE A 54 12.72 -19.36 4.88
CA PHE A 54 12.76 -20.80 4.63
C PHE A 54 14.19 -21.16 4.33
#